data_AF-G9XVY4-F1
#
_entry.id   AF-G9XVY4-F1
#
_cell.length_a   1.000
_cell.length_b   1.000
_cell.length_c   1.000
_cell.angle_alpha   90.00
_cell.angle_beta   90.00
_cell.angle_gamma   90.00
#
_symmetry.space_group_name_H-M   'P 1'
#
loop_
_entity.id
_entity.type
_entity.pdbx_description
1 polymer ?
#
loop_
_entity_poly.entity_id
_entity_poly.type
_entity_poly.pdbx_seq_one_letter_code
_entity_poly.pdbx_strand_id
1 'polypeptide(L)'
;MGQASVDAAPLTAEVTRIYGETRIETAIRISQEGWNEANTVILARYDDFPDSLVSVPLSKRYDAPILLTASKGLDEGVLAEIKRLGAQHVILLGGTGVMGNPITKALEKEELTWERIGGADRYETAALVAERLGGNGQVILTSGENFPDALAIGPYAGITETPLLLTKAKGLPEVTRQKLVDLGAYQLNQETEAVTKTTVVGGEKAISPEAVAGLTGMTRIAGDNRYETAAKAFWFTQEEFGSDFASETQRTFLVTGENFPDALVTGALAVKQNAYLFMAYQEDLPAVTYSALGNAATAQAQLLVTIIGGESVLSERVKGIVEGSIQPPYLLAGLTVVVDPGHGGKDPGASGPGGSHEKNSTLSVGLYLADLLRQAGAKVVMTRTGDTSPAGANYTELKDLQARVTIANQIPADLYVSIHNDAFSNPEAGGVTTYISAENPKAEEGRKLASAVQQELIKQVALQDRKVKTANFYVIKNTTMPAILVELGFISNPVEEKLINDPEFQRKSALGIYRGILVHRGY
;
A
#
# COMPACT_ATOMS: atom_id res chain seq x y z
N MET A 1 17.54 2.87 4.10
CA MET A 1 17.64 1.80 5.12
C MET A 1 17.08 0.54 4.49
N GLY A 2 17.74 -0.61 4.63
CA GLY A 2 17.36 -1.83 3.92
C GLY A 2 16.04 -2.38 4.44
N GLN A 3 15.04 -2.57 3.57
CA GLN A 3 13.92 -3.44 3.87
C GLN A 3 14.50 -4.82 4.24
N ALA A 4 14.14 -5.30 5.43
CA ALA A 4 14.54 -6.61 5.90
C ALA A 4 14.13 -7.70 4.88
N SER A 5 14.95 -8.74 4.75
CA SER A 5 14.58 -9.91 3.96
C SER A 5 13.30 -10.52 4.53
N VAL A 6 12.20 -10.41 3.80
CA VAL A 6 10.95 -11.09 4.14
C VAL A 6 11.16 -12.57 3.83
N ASP A 7 11.35 -13.38 4.86
CA ASP A 7 11.13 -14.81 4.75
C ASP A 7 9.62 -14.99 4.60
N ALA A 8 9.17 -15.46 3.43
CA ALA A 8 7.78 -15.84 3.22
C ALA A 8 7.51 -17.18 3.94
N ALA A 9 7.64 -17.17 5.26
CA ALA A 9 7.08 -18.18 6.13
C ALA A 9 5.54 -18.00 6.13
N PRO A 10 4.77 -19.06 6.46
CA PRO A 10 3.36 -18.90 6.81
C PRO A 10 3.22 -17.80 7.87
N LEU A 11 2.20 -16.94 7.77
CA LEU A 11 2.02 -15.82 8.71
C LEU A 11 1.94 -16.29 10.18
N THR A 12 1.40 -17.50 10.43
CA THR A 12 1.27 -18.11 11.77
C THR A 12 0.66 -17.17 12.81
N ALA A 13 -0.28 -16.32 12.39
CA ALA A 13 -0.90 -15.35 13.29
C ALA A 13 -1.85 -16.02 14.27
N GLU A 14 -1.98 -15.43 15.46
CA GLU A 14 -3.12 -15.72 16.33
C GLU A 14 -4.32 -14.92 15.83
N VAL A 15 -5.42 -15.62 15.55
CA VAL A 15 -6.59 -15.02 14.90
C VAL A 15 -7.80 -15.01 15.82
N THR A 16 -8.40 -13.83 15.97
CA THR A 16 -9.71 -13.64 16.60
C THR A 16 -10.70 -13.10 15.57
N ARG A 17 -12.00 -13.10 15.91
CA ARG A 17 -13.05 -12.55 15.03
C ARG A 17 -14.05 -11.74 15.83
N ILE A 18 -14.39 -10.55 15.34
CA ILE A 18 -15.45 -9.69 15.87
C ILE A 18 -16.55 -9.57 14.82
N TYR A 19 -17.76 -10.00 15.16
CA TYR A 19 -18.92 -9.93 14.26
C TYR A 19 -20.24 -9.97 15.02
N GLY A 20 -21.28 -9.45 14.38
CA GLY A 20 -22.69 -9.72 14.69
C GLY A 20 -23.42 -10.26 13.46
N GLU A 21 -24.72 -10.53 13.61
CA GLU A 21 -25.58 -10.96 12.49
C GLU A 21 -25.82 -9.81 11.50
N THR A 22 -25.69 -8.57 11.97
CA THR A 22 -25.85 -7.35 11.18
C THR A 22 -24.66 -6.40 11.33
N ARG A 23 -24.55 -5.44 10.41
CA ARG A 23 -23.57 -4.32 10.48
C ARG A 23 -23.67 -3.55 11.80
N ILE A 24 -24.91 -3.34 12.27
CA ILE A 24 -25.20 -2.63 13.52
C ILE A 24 -24.63 -3.43 14.69
N GLU A 25 -24.92 -4.73 14.74
CA GLU A 25 -24.38 -5.59 15.79
C GLU A 25 -22.87 -5.71 15.74
N THR A 26 -22.26 -5.83 14.56
CA THR A 26 -20.79 -5.79 14.41
C THR A 26 -20.22 -4.48 14.97
N ALA A 27 -20.83 -3.33 14.68
CA ALA A 27 -20.41 -2.04 15.23
C ALA A 27 -20.53 -1.98 16.76
N ILE A 28 -21.60 -2.56 17.34
CA ILE A 28 -21.77 -2.70 18.79
C ILE A 28 -20.67 -3.59 19.39
N ARG A 29 -20.32 -4.71 18.74
CA ARG A 29 -19.24 -5.60 19.19
C ARG A 29 -17.88 -4.91 19.14
N ILE A 30 -17.62 -4.11 18.10
CA ILE A 30 -16.40 -3.29 18.00
C ILE A 30 -16.34 -2.27 19.14
N SER A 31 -17.46 -1.63 19.48
CA SER A 31 -17.57 -0.72 20.63
C SER A 31 -17.26 -1.43 21.95
N GLN A 32 -17.84 -2.62 22.16
CA GLN A 32 -17.61 -3.43 23.37
C GLN A 32 -16.16 -3.89 23.52
N GLU A 33 -15.46 -4.12 22.42
CA GLU A 33 -14.03 -4.47 22.42
C GLU A 33 -13.13 -3.28 22.79
N GLY A 34 -13.44 -2.08 22.29
CA GLY A 34 -12.57 -0.90 22.45
C GLY A 34 -12.87 -0.03 23.67
N TRP A 35 -14.11 -0.04 24.18
CA TRP A 35 -14.58 0.92 25.17
C TRP A 35 -15.41 0.25 26.27
N ASN A 36 -14.91 0.32 27.50
CA ASN A 36 -15.72 0.01 28.68
C ASN A 36 -16.71 1.14 28.97
N GLU A 37 -16.28 2.38 28.78
CA GLU A 37 -17.05 3.62 28.89
C GLU A 37 -16.64 4.58 27.78
N ALA A 38 -17.54 5.48 27.40
CA ALA A 38 -17.27 6.60 26.50
C ALA A 38 -18.28 7.71 26.76
N ASN A 39 -17.80 8.94 27.05
CA ASN A 39 -18.70 10.08 27.26
C ASN A 39 -19.44 10.49 25.97
N THR A 40 -18.80 10.28 24.82
CA THR A 40 -19.30 10.66 23.50
C THR A 40 -19.44 9.42 22.61
N VAL A 41 -20.48 9.38 21.78
CA VAL A 41 -20.65 8.39 20.69
C VAL A 41 -20.80 9.12 19.36
N ILE A 42 -20.15 8.61 18.32
CA ILE A 42 -20.35 9.11 16.94
C ILE A 42 -21.35 8.18 16.25
N LEU A 43 -22.45 8.74 15.73
CA LEU A 43 -23.42 8.01 14.93
C LEU A 43 -23.21 8.26 13.44
N ALA A 44 -23.16 7.17 12.68
CA ALA A 44 -23.09 7.15 11.23
C ALA A 44 -24.18 6.25 10.63
N ARG A 45 -24.55 6.49 9.37
CA ARG A 45 -25.46 5.57 8.66
C ARG A 45 -24.75 4.28 8.29
N TYR A 46 -25.46 3.15 8.37
CA TYR A 46 -24.88 1.90 7.89
C TYR A 46 -24.96 1.72 6.37
N ASP A 47 -25.95 2.30 5.68
CA ASP A 47 -26.29 2.00 4.28
C ASP A 47 -25.80 3.04 3.26
N ASP A 48 -25.58 4.27 3.70
CA ASP A 48 -25.05 5.38 2.89
C ASP A 48 -24.12 6.23 3.77
N PHE A 49 -22.83 5.93 3.71
CA PHE A 49 -21.82 6.39 4.68
C PHE A 49 -20.69 7.28 4.12
N PRO A 50 -20.87 8.06 3.02
CA PRO A 50 -19.81 8.91 2.50
C PRO A 50 -19.42 10.01 3.50
N ASP A 51 -20.38 10.48 4.30
CA ASP A 51 -20.20 11.50 5.33
C ASP A 51 -19.32 11.00 6.48
N SER A 52 -19.30 9.69 6.72
CA SER A 52 -18.56 9.10 7.82
C SER A 52 -17.14 8.67 7.49
N LEU A 53 -16.70 8.75 6.24
CA LEU A 53 -15.31 8.40 5.86
C LEU A 53 -14.25 9.25 6.56
N VAL A 54 -14.67 10.40 7.08
CA VAL A 54 -13.84 11.36 7.81
C VAL A 54 -13.94 11.20 9.33
N SER A 55 -14.65 10.18 9.83
CA SER A 55 -14.99 10.05 11.25
C SER A 55 -13.85 9.53 12.13
N VAL A 56 -12.87 8.82 11.56
CA VAL A 56 -11.83 8.13 12.35
C VAL A 56 -10.97 9.12 13.17
N PRO A 57 -10.49 10.25 12.61
CA PRO A 57 -9.84 11.29 13.42
C PRO A 57 -10.73 11.89 14.50
N LEU A 58 -12.03 12.04 14.22
CA LEU A 58 -13.00 12.54 15.20
C LEU A 58 -13.16 11.55 16.36
N SER A 59 -13.21 10.25 16.06
CA SER A 59 -13.25 9.18 17.05
C SER A 59 -12.04 9.22 17.98
N LYS A 60 -10.83 9.44 17.43
CA LYS A 60 -9.62 9.63 18.25
C LYS A 60 -9.74 10.82 19.19
N ARG A 61 -10.16 11.98 18.67
CA ARG A 61 -10.25 13.22 19.45
C ARG A 61 -11.16 13.11 20.66
N TYR A 62 -12.30 12.44 20.49
CA TYR A 62 -13.31 12.30 21.54
C TYR A 62 -13.18 11.00 22.34
N ASP A 63 -12.19 10.16 22.03
CA ASP A 63 -12.09 8.77 22.49
C ASP A 63 -13.45 8.04 22.42
N ALA A 64 -14.09 8.14 21.25
CA ALA A 64 -15.48 7.77 21.05
C ALA A 64 -15.63 6.61 20.05
N PRO A 65 -16.44 5.58 20.33
CA PRO A 65 -16.80 4.59 19.33
C PRO A 65 -17.67 5.19 18.24
N ILE A 66 -17.60 4.59 17.05
CA ILE A 66 -18.53 4.86 15.95
C ILE A 66 -19.61 3.77 15.99
N LEU A 67 -20.87 4.16 16.18
CA LEU A 67 -22.02 3.25 16.08
C LEU A 67 -22.80 3.54 14.80
N LEU A 68 -23.49 2.51 14.31
CA LEU A 68 -24.22 2.56 13.05
C LEU A 68 -25.73 2.62 13.29
N THR A 69 -26.43 3.43 12.50
CA THR A 69 -27.90 3.57 12.56
C THR A 69 -28.55 3.56 11.18
N ALA A 70 -29.84 3.25 11.14
CA ALA A 70 -30.68 3.46 9.95
C ALA A 70 -31.03 4.95 9.80
N SER A 71 -31.47 5.38 8.61
CA SER A 71 -31.85 6.79 8.35
C SER A 71 -33.09 7.29 9.10
N LYS A 72 -34.01 6.39 9.46
CA LYS A 72 -35.36 6.73 9.96
C LYS A 72 -35.62 6.30 11.40
N GLY A 73 -34.62 5.83 12.13
CA GLY A 73 -34.78 5.41 13.52
C GLY A 73 -33.45 5.02 14.13
N LEU A 74 -33.38 5.16 15.45
CA LEU A 74 -32.28 4.66 16.26
C LEU A 74 -32.62 3.23 16.68
N ASP A 75 -31.76 2.28 16.33
CA ASP A 75 -31.93 0.88 16.70
C ASP A 75 -31.85 0.70 18.23
N GLU A 76 -32.66 -0.20 18.78
CA GLU A 76 -32.72 -0.43 20.24
C GLU A 76 -31.39 -0.95 20.78
N GLY A 77 -30.68 -1.78 20.01
CA GLY A 77 -29.35 -2.27 20.36
C GLY A 77 -28.31 -1.15 20.40
N VAL A 78 -28.40 -0.18 19.48
CA VAL A 78 -27.53 1.00 19.48
C VAL A 78 -27.80 1.87 20.69
N LEU A 79 -29.07 2.11 21.02
CA LEU A 79 -29.43 2.88 22.21
C LEU A 79 -28.98 2.16 23.50
N ALA A 80 -29.12 0.84 23.56
CA ALA A 80 -28.62 0.05 24.68
C ALA A 80 -27.10 0.16 24.82
N GLU A 81 -26.35 0.16 23.71
CA GLU A 81 -24.90 0.32 23.72
C GLU A 81 -24.48 1.74 24.14
N ILE A 82 -25.17 2.79 23.68
CA ILE A 82 -24.97 4.18 24.16
C ILE A 82 -25.12 4.24 25.70
N LYS A 83 -26.16 3.59 26.24
CA LYS A 83 -26.40 3.51 27.68
C LYS A 83 -25.33 2.70 28.41
N ARG A 84 -24.89 1.56 27.85
CA ARG A 84 -23.83 0.72 28.42
C ARG A 84 -22.52 1.51 28.57
N LEU A 85 -22.19 2.32 27.57
CA LEU A 85 -21.01 3.19 27.57
C LEU A 85 -21.09 4.34 28.58
N GLY A 86 -22.27 4.62 29.14
CA GLY A 86 -22.50 5.79 29.98
C GLY A 86 -22.40 7.12 29.21
N ALA A 87 -22.61 7.08 27.89
CA ALA A 87 -22.47 8.26 27.04
C ALA A 87 -23.53 9.31 27.35
N GLN A 88 -23.10 10.58 27.40
CA GLN A 88 -23.96 11.73 27.64
C GLN A 88 -24.14 12.59 26.38
N HIS A 89 -23.26 12.39 25.39
CA HIS A 89 -23.22 13.18 24.18
C HIS A 89 -23.18 12.30 22.93
N VAL A 90 -23.93 12.68 21.90
CA VAL A 90 -23.97 11.99 20.61
C VAL A 90 -23.70 12.94 19.46
N ILE A 91 -22.69 12.63 18.64
CA ILE A 91 -22.35 13.37 17.42
C ILE A 91 -23.00 12.66 16.23
N LEU A 92 -23.95 13.31 15.57
CA LEU A 92 -24.57 12.84 14.34
C LEU A 92 -23.72 13.28 13.15
N LEU A 93 -23.07 12.34 12.47
CA LEU A 93 -22.25 12.60 11.29
C LEU A 93 -23.05 12.48 9.99
N GLY A 94 -23.43 13.61 9.43
CA GLY A 94 -24.21 13.74 8.20
C GLY A 94 -25.47 14.60 8.35
N GLY A 95 -26.00 15.07 7.23
CA GLY A 95 -27.15 15.97 7.16
C GLY A 95 -28.47 15.36 7.64
N THR A 96 -29.55 16.17 7.69
CA THR A 96 -30.89 15.70 8.10
C THR A 96 -31.53 14.73 7.10
N GLY A 97 -31.16 14.80 5.82
CA GLY A 97 -31.53 13.81 4.80
C GLY A 97 -30.82 12.45 4.98
N VAL A 98 -29.72 12.44 5.73
CA VAL A 98 -28.92 11.26 6.05
C VAL A 98 -29.46 10.64 7.34
N MET A 99 -29.54 11.42 8.42
CA MET A 99 -30.11 10.99 9.70
C MET A 99 -31.25 11.91 10.12
N GLY A 100 -32.48 11.41 9.96
CA GLY A 100 -33.69 12.19 10.16
C GLY A 100 -34.10 12.43 11.62
N ASN A 101 -35.11 13.28 11.79
CA ASN A 101 -35.68 13.68 13.08
C ASN A 101 -36.09 12.53 14.02
N PRO A 102 -36.50 11.33 13.57
CA PRO A 102 -36.79 10.23 14.49
C PRO A 102 -35.58 9.84 15.37
N ILE A 103 -34.35 9.98 14.86
CA ILE A 103 -33.14 9.68 15.63
C ILE A 103 -32.95 10.73 16.72
N THR A 104 -33.01 12.02 16.40
CA THR A 104 -32.82 13.10 17.39
C THR A 104 -33.89 13.06 18.47
N LYS A 105 -35.14 12.75 18.10
CA LYS A 105 -36.23 12.56 19.08
C LYS A 105 -35.99 11.37 20.02
N ALA A 106 -35.39 10.28 19.52
CA ALA A 106 -35.03 9.15 20.36
C ALA A 106 -33.92 9.52 21.36
N LEU A 107 -32.93 10.32 20.93
CA LEU A 107 -31.87 10.83 21.79
C LEU A 107 -32.41 11.80 22.86
N GLU A 108 -33.27 12.75 22.47
CA GLU A 108 -33.91 13.71 23.38
C GLU A 108 -34.77 13.03 24.44
N LYS A 109 -35.50 11.98 24.06
CA LYS A 109 -36.33 11.18 24.99
C LYS A 109 -35.49 10.54 26.09
N GLU A 110 -34.23 10.24 25.79
CA GLU A 110 -33.27 9.61 26.69
C GLU A 110 -32.39 10.66 27.39
N GLU A 111 -32.75 11.94 27.29
CA GLU A 111 -32.04 13.08 27.88
C GLU A 111 -30.57 13.20 27.43
N LEU A 112 -30.24 12.61 26.27
CA LEU A 112 -28.91 12.69 25.68
C LEU A 112 -28.72 14.01 24.95
N THR A 113 -27.60 14.68 25.22
CA THR A 113 -27.20 15.83 24.41
C THR A 113 -26.70 15.36 23.06
N TRP A 114 -26.96 16.13 22.01
CA TRP A 114 -26.49 15.77 20.68
C TRP A 114 -26.13 17.00 19.87
N GLU A 115 -25.19 16.81 18.96
CA GLU A 115 -24.87 17.78 17.92
C GLU A 115 -24.83 17.10 16.56
N ARG A 116 -24.81 17.89 15.49
CA ARG A 116 -24.71 17.40 14.13
C ARG A 116 -23.53 18.05 13.42
N ILE A 117 -22.72 17.22 12.78
CA ILE A 117 -21.69 17.65 11.84
C ILE A 117 -22.10 17.09 10.48
N GLY A 118 -22.71 17.92 9.63
CA GLY A 118 -23.25 17.47 8.36
C GLY A 118 -23.60 18.64 7.44
N GLY A 119 -22.99 18.65 6.26
CA GLY A 119 -23.23 19.63 5.22
C GLY A 119 -24.32 19.21 4.22
N ALA A 120 -24.45 19.98 3.15
CA ALA A 120 -25.33 19.67 2.02
C ALA A 120 -24.87 18.42 1.24
N ASP A 121 -23.58 18.12 1.29
CA ASP A 121 -22.98 16.91 0.75
C ASP A 121 -21.79 16.43 1.59
N ARG A 122 -21.16 15.34 1.13
CA ARG A 122 -19.99 14.71 1.78
C ARG A 122 -18.76 15.61 1.82
N TYR A 123 -18.61 16.52 0.85
CA TYR A 123 -17.45 17.42 0.76
C TYR A 123 -17.56 18.52 1.81
N GLU A 124 -18.75 19.08 1.98
CA GLU A 124 -19.03 20.04 3.04
C GLU A 124 -18.97 19.38 4.42
N THR A 125 -19.51 18.16 4.58
CA THR A 125 -19.37 17.41 5.83
C THR A 125 -17.90 17.18 6.19
N ALA A 126 -17.07 16.79 5.22
CA ALA A 126 -15.62 16.66 5.42
C ALA A 126 -14.95 17.97 5.85
N ALA A 127 -15.35 19.09 5.25
CA ALA A 127 -14.82 20.41 5.63
C ALA A 127 -15.23 20.82 7.06
N LEU A 128 -16.45 20.51 7.49
CA LEU A 128 -16.92 20.78 8.86
C LEU A 128 -16.20 19.90 9.89
N VAL A 129 -15.94 18.63 9.55
CA VAL A 129 -15.11 17.76 10.40
C VAL A 129 -13.68 18.29 10.47
N ALA A 130 -13.09 18.71 9.35
CA ALA A 130 -11.76 19.30 9.32
C ALA A 130 -11.67 20.59 10.15
N GLU A 131 -12.72 21.40 10.18
CA GLU A 131 -12.79 22.58 11.05
C GLU A 131 -12.79 22.20 12.54
N ARG A 132 -13.50 21.13 12.90
CA ARG A 132 -13.48 20.61 14.27
C ARG A 132 -12.09 20.08 14.65
N LEU A 133 -11.38 19.47 13.70
CA LEU A 133 -10.06 18.87 13.91
C LEU A 133 -8.93 19.91 13.93
N GLY A 134 -9.00 20.93 13.08
CA GLY A 134 -7.86 21.76 12.72
C GLY A 134 -6.91 21.02 11.76
N GLY A 135 -5.78 21.65 11.42
CA GLY A 135 -4.80 21.08 10.48
C GLY A 135 -3.53 20.53 11.12
N ASN A 136 -3.05 21.11 12.22
CA ASN A 136 -1.75 20.76 12.83
C ASN A 136 -0.58 20.62 11.81
N GLY A 137 -0.61 21.42 10.72
CA GLY A 137 0.37 21.35 9.64
C GLY A 137 0.24 20.15 8.69
N GLN A 138 -0.85 19.36 8.76
CA GLN A 138 -1.12 18.24 7.86
C GLN A 138 -2.57 18.20 7.37
N VAL A 139 -2.79 17.65 6.17
CA VAL A 139 -4.13 17.34 5.66
C VAL A 139 -4.07 16.14 4.71
N ILE A 140 -5.10 15.31 4.75
CA ILE A 140 -5.25 14.18 3.84
C ILE A 140 -6.36 14.48 2.84
N LEU A 141 -6.12 14.24 1.55
CA LEU A 141 -7.11 14.39 0.49
C LEU A 141 -7.39 13.02 -0.15
N THR A 142 -8.65 12.60 -0.18
CA THR A 142 -9.07 11.34 -0.80
C THR A 142 -10.27 11.53 -1.74
N SER A 143 -10.58 10.52 -2.55
CA SER A 143 -11.77 10.57 -3.41
C SER A 143 -13.05 10.45 -2.57
N GLY A 144 -13.97 11.39 -2.77
CA GLY A 144 -15.34 11.33 -2.27
C GLY A 144 -16.29 10.59 -3.22
N GLU A 145 -15.80 9.94 -4.26
CA GLU A 145 -16.62 9.17 -5.22
C GLU A 145 -16.38 7.67 -5.10
N ASN A 146 -15.16 7.27 -4.73
CA ASN A 146 -14.76 5.89 -4.47
C ASN A 146 -13.91 5.85 -3.19
N PHE A 147 -14.35 5.10 -2.18
CA PHE A 147 -13.89 5.29 -0.80
C PHE A 147 -12.90 4.29 -0.19
N PRO A 148 -12.37 3.26 -0.88
CA PRO A 148 -11.41 2.37 -0.24
C PRO A 148 -10.13 3.09 0.19
N ASP A 149 -9.74 4.15 -0.52
CA ASP A 149 -8.55 4.95 -0.22
C ASP A 149 -8.70 5.73 1.10
N ALA A 150 -9.90 6.27 1.37
CA ALA A 150 -10.20 6.95 2.64
C ALA A 150 -10.17 5.96 3.83
N LEU A 151 -10.70 4.75 3.63
CA LEU A 151 -10.70 3.70 4.65
C LEU A 151 -9.30 3.19 4.95
N ALA A 152 -8.49 3.00 3.90
CA ALA A 152 -7.10 2.55 3.99
C ALA A 152 -6.23 3.48 4.85
N ILE A 153 -6.40 4.81 4.71
CA ILE A 153 -5.62 5.79 5.45
C ILE A 153 -6.27 6.23 6.77
N GLY A 154 -7.52 5.80 7.03
CA GLY A 154 -8.29 6.19 8.21
C GLY A 154 -7.55 6.05 9.53
N PRO A 155 -6.91 4.90 9.83
CA PRO A 155 -6.11 4.74 11.05
C PRO A 155 -4.96 5.75 11.16
N TYR A 156 -4.18 5.95 10.09
CA TYR A 156 -3.10 6.96 10.07
C TYR A 156 -3.64 8.36 10.35
N ALA A 157 -4.74 8.74 9.69
CA ALA A 157 -5.43 10.00 9.92
C ALA A 157 -5.89 10.13 11.37
N GLY A 158 -6.37 9.02 11.95
CA GLY A 158 -6.77 8.97 13.35
C GLY A 158 -5.63 9.17 14.32
N ILE A 159 -4.54 8.42 14.19
CA ILE A 159 -3.37 8.47 15.07
C ILE A 159 -2.75 9.87 15.08
N THR A 160 -2.70 10.54 13.91
CA THR A 160 -2.15 11.89 13.77
C THR A 160 -3.17 13.00 14.02
N GLU A 161 -4.43 12.65 14.29
CA GLU A 161 -5.58 13.58 14.29
C GLU A 161 -5.63 14.48 13.04
N THR A 162 -5.15 13.97 11.90
CA THR A 162 -5.08 14.72 10.64
C THR A 162 -6.46 14.78 9.99
N PRO A 163 -6.94 15.97 9.59
CA PRO A 163 -8.22 16.11 8.89
C PRO A 163 -8.18 15.40 7.54
N LEU A 164 -9.26 14.68 7.23
CA LEU A 164 -9.47 14.04 5.94
C LEU A 164 -10.50 14.84 5.16
N LEU A 165 -10.09 15.34 4.00
CA LEU A 165 -10.92 16.07 3.04
C LEU A 165 -11.23 15.19 1.83
N LEU A 166 -12.37 15.47 1.20
CA LEU A 166 -12.86 14.72 0.05
C LEU A 166 -12.82 15.56 -1.22
N THR A 167 -12.54 14.94 -2.36
CA THR A 167 -12.58 15.58 -3.69
C THR A 167 -13.28 14.70 -4.74
N LYS A 168 -13.63 15.28 -5.89
CA LYS A 168 -14.09 14.52 -7.06
C LYS A 168 -12.89 14.03 -7.85
N ALA A 169 -13.07 13.02 -8.69
CA ALA A 169 -12.01 12.51 -9.56
C ALA A 169 -11.46 13.58 -10.49
N LYS A 170 -12.34 14.44 -11.04
CA LYS A 170 -12.00 15.53 -11.95
C LYS A 170 -12.51 16.86 -11.42
N GLY A 171 -11.73 17.46 -10.53
CA GLY A 171 -11.96 18.80 -10.01
C GLY A 171 -12.16 18.83 -8.50
N LEU A 172 -11.69 19.92 -7.90
CA LEU A 172 -11.72 20.17 -6.48
C LEU A 172 -13.00 20.94 -6.11
N PRO A 173 -13.93 20.37 -5.32
CA PRO A 173 -15.10 21.10 -4.85
C PRO A 173 -14.72 22.42 -4.17
N GLU A 174 -15.53 23.46 -4.35
CA GLU A 174 -15.24 24.80 -3.82
C GLU A 174 -15.01 24.78 -2.31
N VAL A 175 -15.87 24.09 -1.57
CA VAL A 175 -15.77 23.95 -0.11
C VAL A 175 -14.49 23.24 0.31
N THR A 176 -14.07 22.20 -0.42
CA THR A 176 -12.81 21.50 -0.18
C THR A 176 -11.63 22.42 -0.45
N ARG A 177 -11.65 23.16 -1.56
CA ARG A 177 -10.59 24.12 -1.91
C ARG A 177 -10.45 25.20 -0.85
N GLN A 178 -11.56 25.80 -0.43
CA GLN A 178 -11.52 26.83 0.60
C GLN A 178 -10.93 26.30 1.90
N LYS A 179 -11.33 25.10 2.33
CA LYS A 179 -10.75 24.50 3.54
C LYS A 179 -9.25 24.22 3.39
N LEU A 180 -8.80 23.76 2.22
CA LEU A 180 -7.36 23.60 1.96
C LEU A 180 -6.60 24.93 1.99
N VAL A 181 -7.19 26.03 1.51
CA VAL A 181 -6.63 27.38 1.63
C VAL A 181 -6.52 27.78 3.11
N ASP A 182 -7.59 27.60 3.88
CA ASP A 182 -7.62 27.91 5.31
C ASP A 182 -6.54 27.13 6.09
N LEU A 183 -6.25 25.90 5.64
CA LEU A 183 -5.21 25.03 6.20
C LEU A 183 -3.81 25.30 5.62
N GLY A 184 -3.62 26.25 4.69
CA GLY A 184 -2.31 26.52 4.06
C GLY A 184 -1.80 25.43 3.11
N ALA A 185 -2.70 24.56 2.63
CA ALA A 185 -2.43 23.41 1.77
C ALA A 185 -2.74 23.65 0.28
N TYR A 186 -3.20 24.85 -0.10
CA TYR A 186 -3.57 25.18 -1.47
C TYR A 186 -3.17 26.60 -1.86
N GLN A 187 -2.41 26.73 -2.96
CA GLN A 187 -2.03 27.99 -3.59
C GLN A 187 -1.89 27.80 -5.11
N LEU A 188 -2.43 28.73 -5.90
CA LEU A 188 -2.23 28.78 -7.34
C LEU A 188 -1.23 29.88 -7.70
N ASN A 189 -0.28 29.55 -8.57
CA ASN A 189 0.59 30.52 -9.25
C ASN A 189 1.46 31.40 -8.33
N GLN A 190 1.87 30.89 -7.17
CA GLN A 190 2.83 31.56 -6.27
C GLN A 190 3.86 30.54 -5.76
N GLU A 191 5.14 30.88 -5.86
CA GLU A 191 6.23 30.10 -5.24
C GLU A 191 6.33 30.49 -3.76
N THR A 192 5.63 29.76 -2.90
CA THR A 192 5.68 29.92 -1.46
C THR A 192 6.01 28.58 -0.80
N GLU A 193 6.80 28.64 0.26
CA GLU A 193 7.20 27.46 1.01
C GLU A 193 5.97 26.78 1.63
N ALA A 194 5.84 25.46 1.46
CA ALA A 194 4.68 24.73 1.95
C ALA A 194 4.66 24.72 3.48
N VAL A 195 3.62 25.30 4.07
CA VAL A 195 3.41 25.32 5.54
C VAL A 195 2.63 24.10 6.04
N THR A 196 1.99 23.37 5.13
CA THR A 196 1.16 22.20 5.42
C THR A 196 1.54 21.03 4.53
N LYS A 197 1.77 19.87 5.14
CA LYS A 197 2.00 18.60 4.45
C LYS A 197 0.67 18.06 3.93
N THR A 198 0.57 17.87 2.62
CA THR A 198 -0.64 17.36 1.98
C THR A 198 -0.42 15.93 1.53
N THR A 199 -1.20 14.98 2.06
CA THR A 199 -1.14 13.58 1.62
C THR A 199 -2.35 13.25 0.75
N VAL A 200 -2.14 12.97 -0.52
CA VAL A 200 -3.18 12.54 -1.45
C VAL A 200 -3.23 11.02 -1.48
N VAL A 201 -4.37 10.41 -1.16
CA VAL A 201 -4.52 8.96 -1.17
C VAL A 201 -5.48 8.55 -2.28
N GLY A 202 -4.95 7.78 -3.23
CA GLY A 202 -5.63 7.34 -4.45
C GLY A 202 -4.84 7.66 -5.72
N GLY A 203 -4.96 6.78 -6.72
CA GLY A 203 -4.33 6.96 -8.02
C GLY A 203 -4.96 8.08 -8.86
N GLU A 204 -4.35 8.42 -9.99
CA GLU A 204 -4.82 9.53 -10.85
C GLU A 204 -6.22 9.31 -11.43
N LYS A 205 -6.68 8.06 -11.53
CA LYS A 205 -8.07 7.75 -11.90
C LYS A 205 -9.07 8.16 -10.81
N ALA A 206 -8.67 8.09 -9.54
CA ALA A 206 -9.51 8.45 -8.39
C ALA A 206 -9.40 9.93 -8.05
N ILE A 207 -8.22 10.54 -8.29
CA ILE A 207 -7.92 11.96 -8.05
C ILE A 207 -6.93 12.44 -9.12
N SER A 208 -7.44 13.10 -10.16
CA SER A 208 -6.66 13.47 -11.35
C SER A 208 -5.61 14.56 -11.06
N PRO A 209 -4.60 14.72 -11.94
CA PRO A 209 -3.66 15.84 -11.85
C PRO A 209 -4.34 17.20 -11.77
N GLU A 210 -5.44 17.40 -12.49
CA GLU A 210 -6.22 18.65 -12.45
C GLU A 210 -6.86 18.91 -11.08
N ALA A 211 -7.29 17.85 -10.37
CA ALA A 211 -7.87 17.99 -9.04
C ALA A 211 -6.86 18.44 -7.98
N VAL A 212 -5.56 18.23 -8.22
CA VAL A 212 -4.48 18.50 -7.25
C VAL A 212 -3.51 19.59 -7.69
N ALA A 213 -3.73 20.24 -8.84
CA ALA A 213 -2.78 21.15 -9.45
C ALA A 213 -2.37 22.35 -8.56
N GLY A 214 -3.20 22.73 -7.59
CA GLY A 214 -2.91 23.82 -6.64
C GLY A 214 -2.47 23.37 -5.24
N LEU A 215 -2.27 22.07 -5.00
CA LEU A 215 -1.84 21.58 -3.68
C LEU A 215 -0.37 21.89 -3.42
N THR A 216 -0.06 22.29 -2.19
CA THR A 216 1.31 22.50 -1.70
C THR A 216 1.74 21.33 -0.81
N GLY A 217 3.05 21.06 -0.73
CA GLY A 217 3.60 20.01 0.15
C GLY A 217 3.06 18.59 -0.15
N MET A 218 2.73 18.31 -1.41
CA MET A 218 1.99 17.12 -1.81
C MET A 218 2.86 15.85 -1.85
N THR A 219 2.44 14.82 -1.12
CA THR A 219 2.87 13.42 -1.29
C THR A 219 1.67 12.59 -1.72
N ARG A 220 1.85 11.64 -2.65
CA ARG A 220 0.76 10.75 -3.12
C ARG A 220 1.00 9.30 -2.72
N ILE A 221 -0.02 8.67 -2.13
CA ILE A 221 -0.08 7.24 -1.80
C ILE A 221 -1.12 6.59 -2.70
N ALA A 222 -0.70 5.68 -3.59
CA ALA A 222 -1.60 5.03 -4.53
C ALA A 222 -1.08 3.65 -4.98
N GLY A 223 -1.94 2.64 -4.95
CA GLY A 223 -1.72 1.34 -5.60
C GLY A 223 -2.52 1.18 -6.89
N ASP A 224 -2.31 0.08 -7.61
CA ASP A 224 -3.09 -0.25 -8.82
C ASP A 224 -4.54 -0.63 -8.48
N ASN A 225 -4.77 -1.04 -7.23
CA ASN A 225 -6.07 -1.35 -6.65
C ASN A 225 -6.12 -0.97 -5.15
N ARG A 226 -7.29 -1.14 -4.53
CA ARG A 226 -7.54 -0.79 -3.12
C ARG A 226 -6.64 -1.51 -2.12
N TYR A 227 -6.29 -2.77 -2.39
CA TYR A 227 -5.47 -3.59 -1.50
C TYR A 227 -4.03 -3.11 -1.51
N GLU A 228 -3.52 -2.72 -2.69
CA GLU A 228 -2.21 -2.08 -2.81
C GLU A 228 -2.16 -0.69 -2.19
N THR A 229 -3.21 0.14 -2.34
CA THR A 229 -3.26 1.43 -1.64
C THR A 229 -3.26 1.21 -0.12
N ALA A 230 -4.00 0.23 0.39
CA ALA A 230 -4.00 -0.12 1.82
C ALA A 230 -2.62 -0.60 2.30
N ALA A 231 -1.94 -1.46 1.54
CA ALA A 231 -0.58 -1.89 1.85
C ALA A 231 0.40 -0.71 1.85
N LYS A 232 0.28 0.22 0.88
CA LYS A 232 1.11 1.44 0.84
C LYS A 232 0.81 2.40 1.98
N ALA A 233 -0.44 2.50 2.44
CA ALA A 233 -0.79 3.29 3.63
C ALA A 233 -0.13 2.72 4.90
N PHE A 234 -0.04 1.39 5.01
CA PHE A 234 0.73 0.73 6.07
C PHE A 234 2.21 1.10 6.01
N TRP A 235 2.85 0.96 4.85
CA TRP A 235 4.27 1.31 4.69
C TRP A 235 4.56 2.78 4.94
N PHE A 236 3.69 3.66 4.47
CA PHE A 236 3.77 5.08 4.79
C PHE A 236 3.67 5.34 6.30
N THR A 237 2.76 4.66 7.00
CA THR A 237 2.65 4.76 8.46
C THR A 237 3.94 4.30 9.15
N GLN A 238 4.54 3.20 8.68
CA GLN A 238 5.83 2.70 9.18
C GLN A 238 6.97 3.69 8.93
N GLU A 239 6.99 4.36 7.77
CA GLU A 239 8.00 5.37 7.45
C GLU A 239 7.90 6.61 8.35
N GLU A 240 6.68 7.05 8.66
CA GLU A 240 6.43 8.23 9.48
C GLU A 240 6.70 7.99 10.98
N PHE A 241 6.35 6.81 11.50
CA PHE A 241 6.45 6.51 12.93
C PHE A 241 7.61 5.58 13.30
N GLY A 242 8.18 4.84 12.36
CA GLY A 242 9.25 3.88 12.63
C GLY A 242 8.91 2.89 13.75
N SER A 243 9.87 2.63 14.64
CA SER A 243 9.69 1.75 15.81
C SER A 243 8.71 2.29 16.86
N ASP A 244 8.33 3.57 16.80
CA ASP A 244 7.47 4.19 17.82
C ASP A 244 6.02 3.70 17.73
N PHE A 245 5.65 3.08 16.61
CA PHE A 245 4.37 2.39 16.46
C PHE A 245 4.45 0.89 16.81
N ALA A 246 5.66 0.32 16.87
CA ALA A 246 5.86 -1.10 17.11
C ALA A 246 5.67 -1.43 18.60
N SER A 247 4.70 -2.28 18.90
CA SER A 247 4.47 -2.82 20.25
C SER A 247 5.00 -4.26 20.35
N GLU A 248 5.25 -4.76 21.57
CA GLU A 248 5.60 -6.17 21.81
C GLU A 248 4.55 -7.15 21.24
N THR A 249 3.31 -6.68 21.05
CA THR A 249 2.25 -7.39 20.32
C THR A 249 1.70 -6.50 19.21
N GLN A 250 1.97 -6.84 17.95
CA GLN A 250 1.38 -6.05 16.86
C GLN A 250 -0.05 -6.53 16.61
N ARG A 251 -1.03 -5.72 17.01
CA ARG A 251 -2.43 -5.91 16.63
C ARG A 251 -2.67 -5.39 15.23
N THR A 252 -3.44 -6.17 14.48
CA THR A 252 -3.90 -5.84 13.14
C THR A 252 -5.36 -6.23 12.99
N PHE A 253 -6.11 -5.42 12.25
CA PHE A 253 -7.49 -5.70 11.88
C PHE A 253 -7.54 -6.06 10.41
N LEU A 254 -8.25 -7.16 10.09
CA LEU A 254 -8.50 -7.57 8.71
C LEU A 254 -9.98 -7.39 8.39
N VAL A 255 -10.25 -6.53 7.41
CA VAL A 255 -11.60 -6.18 6.97
C VAL A 255 -11.79 -6.56 5.51
N THR A 256 -13.04 -6.70 5.05
CA THR A 256 -13.27 -6.89 3.60
C THR A 256 -12.96 -5.60 2.83
N GLY A 257 -12.30 -5.76 1.68
CA GLY A 257 -12.12 -4.68 0.71
C GLY A 257 -13.31 -4.51 -0.23
N GLU A 258 -14.37 -5.33 -0.13
CA GLU A 258 -15.46 -5.39 -1.12
C GLU A 258 -16.71 -4.61 -0.67
N ASN A 259 -17.01 -4.61 0.64
CA ASN A 259 -18.17 -3.92 1.22
C ASN A 259 -17.81 -3.32 2.59
N PHE A 260 -17.93 -2.00 2.79
CA PHE A 260 -17.11 -1.27 3.76
C PHE A 260 -17.69 -0.80 5.13
N PRO A 261 -18.92 -1.13 5.55
CA PRO A 261 -19.50 -0.58 6.78
C PRO A 261 -18.69 -0.95 8.03
N ASP A 262 -18.18 -2.18 8.06
CA ASP A 262 -17.50 -2.77 9.20
C ASP A 262 -16.07 -2.23 9.22
N ALA A 263 -15.47 -2.02 8.04
CA ALA A 263 -14.16 -1.38 7.88
C ALA A 263 -14.14 0.05 8.43
N LEU A 264 -15.21 0.81 8.20
CA LEU A 264 -15.33 2.19 8.69
C LEU A 264 -15.30 2.24 10.22
N VAL A 265 -16.13 1.44 10.88
CA VAL A 265 -16.23 1.42 12.35
C VAL A 265 -14.96 0.85 12.97
N THR A 266 -14.33 -0.12 12.30
CA THR A 266 -13.05 -0.70 12.73
C THR A 266 -11.93 0.33 12.77
N GLY A 267 -11.96 1.37 11.93
CA GLY A 267 -10.97 2.44 11.98
C GLY A 267 -10.86 3.10 13.35
N ALA A 268 -11.97 3.29 14.06
CA ALA A 268 -11.98 3.81 15.43
C ALA A 268 -11.25 2.86 16.40
N LEU A 269 -11.56 1.56 16.33
CA LEU A 269 -10.92 0.56 17.19
C LEU A 269 -9.43 0.39 16.87
N ALA A 270 -9.07 0.46 15.58
CA ALA A 270 -7.69 0.45 15.13
C ALA A 270 -6.88 1.56 15.80
N VAL A 271 -7.40 2.79 15.83
CA VAL A 271 -6.72 3.90 16.48
C VAL A 271 -6.74 3.79 18.01
N LYS A 272 -7.82 3.27 18.60
CA LYS A 272 -7.91 3.02 20.05
C LYS A 272 -6.85 2.03 20.54
N GLN A 273 -6.53 1.03 19.72
CA GLN A 273 -5.59 -0.04 20.05
C GLN A 273 -4.20 0.11 19.39
N ASN A 274 -3.91 1.25 18.74
CA ASN A 274 -2.69 1.45 17.94
C ASN A 274 -2.40 0.28 16.98
N ALA A 275 -3.44 -0.17 16.27
CA ALA A 275 -3.40 -1.30 15.37
C ALA A 275 -3.45 -0.87 13.90
N TYR A 276 -2.87 -1.70 13.03
CA TYR A 276 -3.00 -1.55 11.58
C TYR A 276 -4.34 -2.08 11.09
N LEU A 277 -4.82 -1.57 9.95
CA LEU A 277 -6.02 -2.07 9.28
C LEU A 277 -5.65 -2.49 7.85
N PHE A 278 -5.96 -3.73 7.51
CA PHE A 278 -5.69 -4.35 6.23
C PHE A 278 -6.98 -4.83 5.56
N MET A 279 -6.95 -4.97 4.23
CA MET A 279 -8.10 -5.40 3.43
C MET A 279 -7.85 -6.76 2.75
N ALA A 280 -8.89 -7.59 2.70
CA ALA A 280 -8.91 -8.86 1.98
C ALA A 280 -10.15 -9.00 1.08
N TYR A 281 -10.10 -9.94 0.13
CA TYR A 281 -11.33 -10.41 -0.54
C TYR A 281 -12.07 -11.35 0.40
N GLN A 282 -13.37 -11.58 0.17
CA GLN A 282 -14.15 -12.54 0.95
C GLN A 282 -13.50 -13.94 1.04
N GLU A 283 -12.96 -14.43 -0.08
CA GLU A 283 -12.46 -15.80 -0.23
C GLU A 283 -10.93 -15.91 -0.39
N ASP A 284 -10.22 -14.78 -0.39
CA ASP A 284 -8.78 -14.78 -0.64
C ASP A 284 -8.06 -13.59 0.01
N LEU A 285 -6.79 -13.79 0.36
CA LEU A 285 -5.93 -12.75 0.90
C LEU A 285 -4.98 -12.26 -0.20
N PRO A 286 -5.10 -11.00 -0.67
CA PRO A 286 -4.20 -10.46 -1.68
C PRO A 286 -2.73 -10.63 -1.28
N ALA A 287 -1.91 -11.00 -2.25
CA ALA A 287 -0.45 -11.09 -2.14
C ALA A 287 0.19 -9.87 -1.41
N VAL A 288 -0.25 -8.66 -1.78
CA VAL A 288 0.18 -7.40 -1.16
C VAL A 288 -0.22 -7.29 0.31
N THR A 289 -1.41 -7.75 0.66
CA THR A 289 -1.90 -7.76 2.04
C THR A 289 -1.16 -8.79 2.88
N TYR A 290 -0.93 -9.98 2.34
CA TYR A 290 -0.15 -11.02 3.02
C TYR A 290 1.27 -10.55 3.33
N SER A 291 1.95 -9.97 2.33
CA SER A 291 3.28 -9.41 2.53
C SER A 291 3.27 -8.30 3.59
N ALA A 292 2.31 -7.38 3.54
CA ALA A 292 2.21 -6.31 4.54
C ALA A 292 1.93 -6.84 5.96
N LEU A 293 1.05 -7.83 6.11
CA LEU A 293 0.81 -8.51 7.39
C LEU A 293 2.07 -9.19 7.93
N GLY A 294 2.83 -9.87 7.07
CA GLY A 294 4.08 -10.53 7.46
C GLY A 294 5.18 -9.56 7.90
N ASN A 295 5.07 -8.29 7.51
CA ASN A 295 5.98 -7.23 7.92
C ASN A 295 5.42 -6.35 9.05
N ALA A 296 4.16 -6.54 9.45
CA ALA A 296 3.56 -5.79 10.55
C ALA A 296 4.17 -6.21 11.88
N ALA A 297 4.47 -7.50 12.06
CA ALA A 297 5.15 -8.00 13.26
C ALA A 297 6.68 -7.86 13.12
N THR A 298 7.34 -7.42 14.20
CA THR A 298 8.80 -7.54 14.31
C THR A 298 9.19 -9.01 14.48
N ALA A 299 10.47 -9.35 14.25
CA ALA A 299 10.95 -10.74 14.39
C ALA A 299 10.75 -11.34 15.81
N GLN A 300 10.40 -10.52 16.80
CA GLN A 300 10.15 -10.92 18.18
C GLN A 300 8.68 -10.75 18.62
N ALA A 301 7.83 -10.10 17.80
CA ALA A 301 6.43 -9.86 18.14
C ALA A 301 5.52 -10.95 17.57
N GLN A 302 4.56 -11.39 18.37
CA GLN A 302 3.49 -12.26 17.87
C GLN A 302 2.53 -11.41 17.02
N LEU A 303 2.22 -11.87 15.80
CA LEU A 303 1.23 -11.24 14.94
C LEU A 303 -0.18 -11.62 15.43
N LEU A 304 -0.94 -10.62 15.87
CA LEU A 304 -2.35 -10.77 16.25
C LEU A 304 -3.24 -10.19 15.16
N VAL A 305 -4.11 -11.01 14.57
CA VAL A 305 -5.03 -10.58 13.52
C VAL A 305 -6.46 -10.74 14.01
N THR A 306 -7.21 -9.64 14.08
CA THR A 306 -8.65 -9.68 14.35
C THR A 306 -9.41 -9.52 13.04
N ILE A 307 -10.13 -10.56 12.63
CA ILE A 307 -11.02 -10.53 11.48
C ILE A 307 -12.31 -9.82 11.87
N ILE A 308 -12.74 -8.86 11.06
CA ILE A 308 -14.00 -8.15 11.27
C ILE A 308 -15.06 -8.64 10.28
N GLY A 309 -16.23 -8.95 10.83
CA GLY A 309 -17.37 -9.47 10.09
C GLY A 309 -17.46 -11.00 10.16
N GLY A 310 -18.64 -11.52 9.84
CA GLY A 310 -18.91 -12.96 9.82
C GLY A 310 -18.25 -13.68 8.65
N GLU A 311 -18.47 -15.00 8.55
CA GLU A 311 -17.89 -15.83 7.49
C GLU A 311 -18.29 -15.39 6.07
N SER A 312 -19.51 -14.84 5.91
CA SER A 312 -19.96 -14.29 4.62
C SER A 312 -19.28 -12.97 4.23
N VAL A 313 -18.51 -12.36 5.14
CA VAL A 313 -17.74 -11.13 4.90
C VAL A 313 -16.28 -11.47 4.64
N LEU A 314 -15.70 -12.34 5.48
CA LEU A 314 -14.37 -12.93 5.33
C LEU A 314 -14.43 -14.39 5.75
N SER A 315 -14.24 -15.29 4.80
CA SER A 315 -14.41 -16.74 4.95
C SER A 315 -13.43 -17.37 5.94
N GLU A 316 -13.72 -18.60 6.36
CA GLU A 316 -12.75 -19.41 7.12
C GLU A 316 -11.51 -19.77 6.28
N ARG A 317 -11.59 -19.68 4.94
CA ARG A 317 -10.41 -19.80 4.08
C ARG A 317 -9.43 -18.66 4.29
N VAL A 318 -9.91 -17.40 4.34
CA VAL A 318 -9.08 -16.24 4.64
C VAL A 318 -8.45 -16.37 6.02
N LYS A 319 -9.23 -16.78 7.02
CA LYS A 319 -8.71 -17.09 8.36
C LYS A 319 -7.61 -18.13 8.32
N GLY A 320 -7.82 -19.25 7.63
CA GLY A 320 -6.81 -20.30 7.52
C GLY A 320 -5.53 -19.85 6.82
N ILE A 321 -5.60 -18.93 5.86
CA ILE A 321 -4.42 -18.31 5.23
C ILE A 321 -3.61 -17.51 6.26
N VAL A 322 -4.30 -16.71 7.08
CA VAL A 322 -3.67 -15.87 8.11
C VAL A 322 -3.08 -16.69 9.25
N GLU A 323 -3.76 -17.75 9.67
CA GLU A 323 -3.24 -18.73 10.66
C GLU A 323 -2.08 -19.57 10.10
N GLY A 324 -1.88 -19.59 8.78
CA GLY A 324 -0.92 -20.45 8.09
C GLY A 324 -1.36 -21.91 7.94
N SER A 325 -2.60 -22.25 8.34
CA SER A 325 -3.19 -23.59 8.19
C SER A 325 -3.60 -23.90 6.75
N ILE A 326 -3.86 -22.86 5.95
CA ILE A 326 -4.06 -22.94 4.50
C ILE A 326 -2.91 -22.19 3.86
N GLN A 327 -2.14 -22.85 3.01
CA GLN A 327 -1.20 -22.14 2.17
C GLN A 327 -1.98 -21.42 1.06
N PRO A 328 -1.95 -20.08 1.00
CA PRO A 328 -2.51 -19.37 -0.13
C PRO A 328 -1.78 -19.82 -1.41
N PRO A 329 -2.47 -19.85 -2.56
CA PRO A 329 -1.87 -20.23 -3.83
C PRO A 329 -0.98 -19.10 -4.36
N TYR A 330 -0.11 -18.53 -3.53
CA TYR A 330 0.84 -17.55 -4.01
C TYR A 330 1.85 -18.26 -4.88
N LEU A 331 1.93 -17.75 -6.10
CA LEU A 331 2.55 -18.43 -7.22
C LEU A 331 4.03 -18.76 -6.91
N LEU A 332 4.70 -18.00 -6.05
CA LEU A 332 6.13 -18.15 -5.79
C LEU A 332 6.49 -18.48 -4.34
N ALA A 333 5.54 -18.96 -3.53
CA ALA A 333 5.82 -19.42 -2.16
C ALA A 333 6.90 -20.50 -2.14
N GLY A 334 7.87 -20.36 -1.23
CA GLY A 334 9.02 -21.27 -1.10
C GLY A 334 10.14 -21.07 -2.13
N LEU A 335 9.99 -20.13 -3.07
CA LEU A 335 11.02 -19.77 -4.03
C LEU A 335 11.94 -18.69 -3.45
N THR A 336 13.26 -18.89 -3.54
CA THR A 336 14.25 -17.85 -3.24
C THR A 336 14.79 -17.24 -4.55
N VAL A 337 14.51 -15.96 -4.79
CA VAL A 337 14.97 -15.23 -5.97
C VAL A 337 16.01 -14.19 -5.59
N VAL A 338 17.16 -14.23 -6.28
CA VAL A 338 18.16 -13.17 -6.18
C VAL A 338 17.89 -12.13 -7.26
N VAL A 339 17.66 -10.89 -6.84
CA VAL A 339 17.52 -9.74 -7.74
C VAL A 339 18.80 -8.92 -7.67
N ASP A 340 19.45 -8.74 -8.81
CA ASP A 340 20.73 -8.06 -8.94
C ASP A 340 20.59 -6.78 -9.77
N PRO A 341 20.35 -5.62 -9.14
CA PRO A 341 20.45 -4.34 -9.83
C PRO A 341 21.92 -4.08 -10.23
N GLY A 342 22.20 -4.03 -11.53
CA GLY A 342 23.55 -3.82 -12.07
C GLY A 342 24.21 -2.53 -11.55
N HIS A 343 25.55 -2.49 -11.51
CA HIS A 343 26.35 -1.32 -11.11
C HIS A 343 26.05 -0.81 -9.68
N GLY A 344 26.36 0.45 -9.36
CA GLY A 344 26.05 1.07 -8.07
C GLY A 344 27.26 1.67 -7.35
N GLY A 345 27.02 2.67 -6.51
CA GLY A 345 28.05 3.44 -5.83
C GLY A 345 28.93 4.20 -6.84
N LYS A 346 30.23 3.88 -6.85
CA LYS A 346 31.23 4.52 -7.74
C LYS A 346 31.09 4.10 -9.20
N ASP A 347 30.38 3.02 -9.48
CA ASP A 347 30.14 2.55 -10.84
C ASP A 347 28.80 3.09 -11.35
N PRO A 348 28.80 4.07 -12.27
CA PRO A 348 27.57 4.58 -12.84
C PRO A 348 26.92 3.61 -13.83
N GLY A 349 27.65 2.61 -14.32
CA GLY A 349 27.32 1.88 -15.54
C GLY A 349 27.37 2.78 -16.77
N ALA A 350 26.62 2.41 -17.81
CA ALA A 350 26.48 3.25 -18.99
C ALA A 350 25.79 4.59 -18.64
N SER A 351 26.16 5.64 -19.39
CA SER A 351 25.57 6.97 -19.24
C SER A 351 24.86 7.37 -20.52
N GLY A 352 23.63 7.88 -20.38
CA GLY A 352 22.83 8.34 -21.50
C GLY A 352 23.19 9.78 -21.92
N PRO A 353 22.82 10.18 -23.15
CA PRO A 353 23.11 11.52 -23.68
C PRO A 353 22.42 12.65 -22.89
N GLY A 354 21.33 12.37 -22.17
CA GLY A 354 20.66 13.28 -21.25
C GLY A 354 21.29 13.36 -19.86
N GLY A 355 22.39 12.65 -19.61
CA GLY A 355 23.10 12.63 -18.32
C GLY A 355 22.56 11.63 -17.31
N SER A 356 21.69 10.70 -17.74
CA SER A 356 21.23 9.61 -16.87
C SER A 356 22.33 8.56 -16.67
N HIS A 357 22.24 7.83 -15.55
CA HIS A 357 23.17 6.75 -15.21
C HIS A 357 22.40 5.43 -15.02
N GLU A 358 22.90 4.37 -15.65
CA GLU A 358 22.30 3.03 -15.62
C GLU A 358 22.03 2.51 -14.21
N LYS A 359 22.93 2.77 -13.27
CA LYS A 359 22.78 2.35 -11.86
C LYS A 359 21.47 2.81 -11.20
N ASN A 360 20.89 3.92 -11.66
CA ASN A 360 19.69 4.52 -11.08
C ASN A 360 18.44 3.75 -11.53
N SER A 361 18.27 3.55 -12.84
CA SER A 361 17.11 2.83 -13.38
C SER A 361 17.14 1.35 -13.03
N THR A 362 18.33 0.71 -13.04
CA THR A 362 18.48 -0.68 -12.60
C THR A 362 18.09 -0.87 -11.13
N LEU A 363 18.45 0.07 -10.24
CA LEU A 363 18.03 0.05 -8.84
C LEU A 363 16.51 0.17 -8.71
N SER A 364 15.91 1.15 -9.38
CA SER A 364 14.46 1.36 -9.32
C SER A 364 13.69 0.14 -9.80
N VAL A 365 14.06 -0.44 -10.95
CA VAL A 365 13.41 -1.65 -11.48
C VAL A 365 13.64 -2.84 -10.57
N GLY A 366 14.84 -2.99 -10.01
CA GLY A 366 15.16 -4.06 -9.07
C GLY A 366 14.34 -3.99 -7.78
N LEU A 367 14.13 -2.79 -7.22
CA LEU A 367 13.27 -2.59 -6.04
C LEU A 367 11.82 -2.95 -6.36
N TYR A 368 11.28 -2.47 -7.49
CA TYR A 368 9.92 -2.83 -7.92
C TYR A 368 9.77 -4.34 -8.14
N LEU A 369 10.76 -4.99 -8.76
CA LEU A 369 10.74 -6.44 -8.98
C LEU A 369 10.78 -7.20 -7.65
N ALA A 370 11.64 -6.77 -6.73
CA ALA A 370 11.73 -7.38 -5.40
C ALA A 370 10.39 -7.29 -4.66
N ASP A 371 9.72 -6.15 -4.73
CA ASP A 371 8.39 -5.98 -4.12
C ASP A 371 7.36 -6.92 -4.74
N LEU A 372 7.26 -7.00 -6.08
CA LEU A 372 6.34 -7.91 -6.77
C LEU A 372 6.59 -9.38 -6.40
N LEU A 373 7.86 -9.80 -6.36
CA LEU A 373 8.25 -11.16 -6.00
C LEU A 373 7.91 -11.49 -4.54
N ARG A 374 8.18 -10.56 -3.61
CA ARG A 374 7.80 -10.73 -2.18
C ARG A 374 6.30 -10.80 -2.01
N GLN A 375 5.55 -9.95 -2.71
CA GLN A 375 4.08 -9.99 -2.71
C GLN A 375 3.60 -11.36 -3.21
N ALA A 376 4.24 -11.94 -4.22
CA ALA A 376 3.94 -13.29 -4.72
C ALA A 376 4.44 -14.45 -3.84
N GLY A 377 4.95 -14.16 -2.64
CA GLY A 377 5.40 -15.15 -1.67
C GLY A 377 6.85 -15.63 -1.85
N ALA A 378 7.64 -15.04 -2.76
CA ALA A 378 9.05 -15.40 -2.89
C ALA A 378 9.89 -14.76 -1.77
N LYS A 379 10.89 -15.50 -1.28
CA LYS A 379 12.02 -14.92 -0.55
C LYS A 379 12.89 -14.17 -1.55
N VAL A 380 13.12 -12.88 -1.33
CA VAL A 380 13.95 -12.06 -2.24
C VAL A 380 15.21 -11.58 -1.55
N VAL A 381 16.36 -11.92 -2.13
CA VAL A 381 17.66 -11.40 -1.74
C VAL A 381 18.14 -10.44 -2.81
N MET A 382 18.35 -9.17 -2.44
CA MET A 382 18.90 -8.19 -3.36
C MET A 382 20.41 -8.07 -3.17
N THR A 383 21.18 -8.00 -4.25
CA THR A 383 22.63 -7.76 -4.14
C THR A 383 22.94 -6.36 -3.63
N ARG A 384 22.08 -5.37 -3.95
CA ARG A 384 22.08 -4.02 -3.38
C ARG A 384 20.65 -3.45 -3.30
N THR A 385 20.38 -2.62 -2.30
CA THR A 385 19.09 -1.94 -2.10
C THR A 385 19.22 -0.41 -2.09
N GLY A 386 20.38 0.10 -2.49
CA GLY A 386 20.71 1.52 -2.55
C GLY A 386 21.79 1.79 -3.60
N ASP A 387 22.22 3.04 -3.70
CA ASP A 387 23.34 3.44 -4.56
C ASP A 387 24.69 3.06 -3.92
N THR A 388 24.92 1.76 -3.79
CA THR A 388 26.11 1.17 -3.18
C THR A 388 26.63 0.02 -4.03
N SER A 389 27.92 -0.27 -3.89
CA SER A 389 28.55 -1.47 -4.44
C SER A 389 28.53 -2.57 -3.38
N PRO A 390 28.14 -3.82 -3.72
CA PRO A 390 28.28 -4.98 -2.83
C PRO A 390 29.72 -5.24 -2.35
N ALA A 391 30.74 -4.78 -3.09
CA ALA A 391 32.15 -4.86 -2.66
C ALA A 391 32.57 -3.78 -1.63
N GLY A 392 31.67 -2.84 -1.29
CA GLY A 392 31.91 -1.80 -0.30
C GLY A 392 32.99 -0.79 -0.71
N ALA A 393 33.75 -0.29 0.27
CA ALA A 393 34.71 0.81 0.07
C ALA A 393 35.89 0.45 -0.87
N ASN A 394 36.24 -0.84 -0.99
CA ASN A 394 37.37 -1.35 -1.77
C ASN A 394 36.96 -1.80 -3.18
N TYR A 395 36.11 -0.99 -3.83
CA TYR A 395 35.55 -1.28 -5.14
C TYR A 395 36.62 -1.54 -6.22
N THR A 396 36.44 -2.64 -6.93
CA THR A 396 36.93 -2.90 -8.28
C THR A 396 35.83 -3.68 -8.98
N GLU A 397 35.68 -3.53 -10.30
CA GLU A 397 34.65 -4.23 -11.07
C GLU A 397 34.65 -5.74 -10.80
N LEU A 398 35.81 -6.40 -10.85
CA LEU A 398 35.91 -7.84 -10.59
C LEU A 398 35.45 -8.22 -9.17
N LYS A 399 35.87 -7.48 -8.14
CA LYS A 399 35.43 -7.74 -6.75
C LYS A 399 33.92 -7.52 -6.57
N ASP A 400 33.36 -6.54 -7.27
CA ASP A 400 31.93 -6.24 -7.23
C ASP A 400 31.12 -7.40 -7.83
N LEU A 401 31.52 -7.85 -9.02
CA LEU A 401 30.92 -9.00 -9.70
C LEU A 401 31.08 -10.28 -8.86
N GLN A 402 32.24 -10.49 -8.23
CA GLN A 402 32.48 -11.60 -7.30
C GLN A 402 31.57 -11.53 -6.06
N ALA A 403 31.37 -10.35 -5.49
CA ALA A 403 30.50 -10.17 -4.32
C ALA A 403 29.05 -10.52 -4.65
N ARG A 404 28.54 -10.08 -5.82
CA ARG A 404 27.18 -10.43 -6.31
C ARG A 404 26.98 -11.93 -6.46
N VAL A 405 27.94 -12.60 -7.10
CA VAL A 405 27.94 -14.07 -7.26
C VAL A 405 28.03 -14.77 -5.91
N THR A 406 28.84 -14.26 -4.99
CA THR A 406 29.00 -14.81 -3.64
C THR A 406 27.68 -14.74 -2.87
N ILE A 407 26.99 -13.59 -2.88
CA ILE A 407 25.66 -13.43 -2.27
C ILE A 407 24.69 -14.50 -2.79
N ALA A 408 24.66 -14.71 -4.10
CA ALA A 408 23.74 -15.66 -4.73
C ALA A 408 24.09 -17.13 -4.43
N ASN A 409 25.38 -17.49 -4.46
CA ASN A 409 25.83 -18.88 -4.29
C ASN A 409 25.89 -19.33 -2.82
N GLN A 410 25.91 -18.41 -1.85
CA GLN A 410 25.94 -18.74 -0.42
C GLN A 410 24.57 -19.05 0.17
N ILE A 411 23.50 -18.86 -0.60
CA ILE A 411 22.13 -19.14 -0.20
C ILE A 411 21.52 -20.19 -1.15
N PRO A 412 20.49 -20.93 -0.72
CA PRO A 412 19.76 -21.84 -1.60
C PRO A 412 18.83 -21.05 -2.54
N ALA A 413 19.40 -20.22 -3.42
CA ALA A 413 18.62 -19.46 -4.39
C ALA A 413 18.16 -20.34 -5.55
N ASP A 414 16.88 -20.23 -5.91
CA ASP A 414 16.26 -20.92 -7.02
C ASP A 414 16.43 -20.19 -8.35
N LEU A 415 16.50 -18.87 -8.34
CA LEU A 415 16.66 -18.03 -9.54
C LEU A 415 17.60 -16.85 -9.28
N TYR A 416 18.33 -16.43 -10.30
CA TYR A 416 19.14 -15.21 -10.30
C TYR A 416 18.76 -14.31 -11.48
N VAL A 417 18.41 -13.06 -11.20
CA VAL A 417 17.98 -12.08 -12.21
C VAL A 417 18.80 -10.81 -12.08
N SER A 418 19.70 -10.58 -13.02
CA SER A 418 20.47 -9.34 -13.14
C SER A 418 19.77 -8.36 -14.07
N ILE A 419 19.74 -7.08 -13.70
CA ILE A 419 19.00 -6.02 -14.42
C ILE A 419 19.99 -4.94 -14.85
N HIS A 420 20.01 -4.64 -16.13
CA HIS A 420 20.95 -3.72 -16.79
C HIS A 420 20.24 -2.90 -17.88
N ASN A 421 20.97 -1.91 -18.43
CA ASN A 421 20.60 -1.26 -19.69
C ASN A 421 21.77 -1.35 -20.67
N ASP A 422 21.46 -1.65 -21.92
CA ASP A 422 22.45 -1.79 -22.99
C ASP A 422 22.98 -0.40 -23.37
N ALA A 423 24.13 -0.37 -24.03
CA ALA A 423 24.69 0.84 -24.59
C ALA A 423 25.56 0.53 -25.81
N PHE A 424 25.47 1.36 -26.84
CA PHE A 424 26.23 1.17 -28.05
C PHE A 424 26.63 2.50 -28.69
N SER A 425 27.72 2.49 -29.45
CA SER A 425 28.26 3.70 -30.09
C SER A 425 27.34 4.28 -31.16
N ASN A 426 26.47 3.46 -31.76
CA ASN A 426 25.39 3.95 -32.61
C ASN A 426 24.16 4.28 -31.74
N PRO A 427 23.77 5.57 -31.61
CA PRO A 427 22.67 5.99 -30.75
C PRO A 427 21.29 5.56 -31.25
N GLU A 428 21.18 5.07 -32.50
CA GLU A 428 19.94 4.50 -33.05
C GLU A 428 19.72 3.04 -32.63
N ALA A 429 20.71 2.38 -32.03
CA ALA A 429 20.52 1.03 -31.50
C ALA A 429 19.48 1.06 -30.36
N GLY A 430 18.57 0.09 -30.35
CA GLY A 430 17.48 0.02 -29.38
C GLY A 430 16.95 -1.39 -29.21
N GLY A 431 16.12 -1.56 -28.18
CA GLY A 431 15.37 -2.77 -27.87
C GLY A 431 15.87 -3.54 -26.66
N VAL A 432 15.04 -4.50 -26.23
CA VAL A 432 15.24 -5.33 -25.03
C VAL A 432 15.92 -6.63 -25.40
N THR A 433 16.92 -7.05 -24.61
CA THR A 433 17.59 -8.36 -24.76
C THR A 433 17.65 -9.05 -23.40
N THR A 434 17.40 -10.37 -23.35
CA THR A 434 17.68 -11.18 -22.16
C THR A 434 18.82 -12.14 -22.47
N TYR A 435 19.87 -12.10 -21.66
CA TYR A 435 21.06 -12.91 -21.83
C TYR A 435 21.09 -14.10 -20.87
N ILE A 436 21.65 -15.20 -21.37
CA ILE A 436 22.04 -16.38 -20.59
C ILE A 436 23.52 -16.68 -20.86
N SER A 437 24.21 -17.32 -19.92
CA SER A 437 25.52 -17.92 -20.20
C SER A 437 25.37 -19.41 -20.47
N ALA A 438 25.98 -19.87 -21.55
CA ALA A 438 26.05 -21.31 -21.85
C ALA A 438 27.00 -22.07 -20.91
N GLU A 439 27.82 -21.35 -20.14
CA GLU A 439 28.75 -21.93 -19.16
C GLU A 439 28.14 -22.05 -17.76
N ASN A 440 26.94 -21.48 -17.52
CA ASN A 440 26.23 -21.67 -16.27
C ASN A 440 25.79 -23.15 -16.11
N PRO A 441 25.94 -23.78 -14.93
CA PRO A 441 25.57 -25.17 -14.71
C PRO A 441 24.05 -25.48 -14.90
N LYS A 442 23.21 -24.44 -14.95
CA LYS A 442 21.76 -24.47 -15.13
C LYS A 442 21.33 -23.70 -16.39
N ALA A 443 22.17 -23.68 -17.42
CA ALA A 443 21.94 -22.91 -18.64
C ALA A 443 20.65 -23.29 -19.38
N GLU A 444 20.20 -24.55 -19.32
CA GLU A 444 18.95 -24.96 -19.96
C GLU A 444 17.73 -24.36 -19.26
N GLU A 445 17.67 -24.46 -17.93
CA GLU A 445 16.64 -23.82 -17.11
C GLU A 445 16.70 -22.30 -17.23
N GLY A 446 17.92 -21.72 -17.22
CA GLY A 446 18.14 -20.29 -17.45
C GLY A 446 17.60 -19.83 -18.80
N ARG A 447 17.72 -20.64 -19.86
CA ARG A 447 17.14 -20.35 -21.18
C ARG A 447 15.61 -20.37 -21.15
N LYS A 448 14.98 -21.30 -20.42
CA LYS A 448 13.52 -21.33 -20.24
C LYS A 448 13.04 -20.07 -19.51
N LEU A 449 13.73 -19.71 -18.42
CA LEU A 449 13.46 -18.47 -17.67
C LEU A 449 13.62 -17.23 -18.56
N ALA A 450 14.75 -17.09 -19.25
CA ALA A 450 15.03 -15.96 -20.13
C ALA A 450 13.98 -15.82 -21.24
N SER A 451 13.50 -16.94 -21.79
CA SER A 451 12.49 -16.92 -22.85
C SER A 451 11.14 -16.42 -22.32
N ALA A 452 10.72 -16.87 -21.13
CA ALA A 452 9.50 -16.40 -20.49
C ALA A 452 9.58 -14.92 -20.11
N VAL A 453 10.70 -14.49 -19.51
CA VAL A 453 10.97 -13.09 -19.15
C VAL A 453 11.00 -12.19 -20.38
N GLN A 454 11.72 -12.57 -21.45
CA GLN A 454 11.76 -11.80 -22.69
C GLN A 454 10.36 -11.60 -23.27
N GLN A 455 9.55 -12.66 -23.33
CA GLN A 455 8.20 -12.57 -23.92
C GLN A 455 7.26 -11.68 -23.11
N GLU A 456 7.24 -11.82 -21.79
CA GLU A 456 6.36 -11.01 -20.93
C GLU A 456 6.84 -9.56 -20.83
N LEU A 457 8.15 -9.32 -20.80
CA LEU A 457 8.72 -7.98 -20.77
C LEU A 457 8.36 -7.17 -22.01
N ILE A 458 8.50 -7.76 -23.20
CA ILE A 458 8.13 -7.09 -24.47
C ILE A 458 6.65 -6.71 -24.49
N LYS A 459 5.76 -7.54 -23.95
CA LYS A 459 4.32 -7.22 -23.84
C LYS A 459 4.05 -6.00 -22.96
N GLN A 460 4.88 -5.77 -21.94
CA GLN A 460 4.71 -4.64 -21.02
C GLN A 460 5.29 -3.33 -21.57
N VAL A 461 6.49 -3.38 -22.15
CA VAL A 461 7.25 -2.17 -22.49
C VAL A 461 7.17 -1.77 -23.96
N ALA A 462 6.71 -2.67 -24.84
CA ALA A 462 6.51 -2.42 -26.27
C ALA A 462 7.75 -1.89 -27.04
N LEU A 463 8.96 -2.18 -26.55
CA LEU A 463 10.21 -1.93 -27.27
C LEU A 463 10.55 -3.05 -28.27
N GLN A 464 11.53 -2.81 -29.13
CA GLN A 464 12.00 -3.83 -30.09
C GLN A 464 12.48 -5.10 -29.37
N ASP A 465 11.96 -6.25 -29.80
CA ASP A 465 12.37 -7.56 -29.27
C ASP A 465 13.66 -8.05 -29.93
N ARG A 466 14.78 -7.99 -29.20
CA ARG A 466 16.09 -8.48 -29.65
C ARG A 466 16.35 -9.93 -29.29
N LYS A 467 15.34 -10.62 -28.75
CA LYS A 467 15.31 -12.04 -28.37
C LYS A 467 16.27 -12.38 -27.23
N VAL A 468 16.21 -13.64 -26.82
CA VAL A 468 17.18 -14.21 -25.88
C VAL A 468 18.51 -14.44 -26.61
N LYS A 469 19.62 -14.04 -25.98
CA LYS A 469 20.97 -14.22 -26.52
C LYS A 469 21.90 -14.92 -25.53
N THR A 470 23.00 -15.45 -26.04
CA THR A 470 24.04 -16.06 -25.21
C THR A 470 25.20 -15.08 -25.05
N ALA A 471 25.57 -14.76 -23.82
CA ALA A 471 26.76 -14.00 -23.47
C ALA A 471 27.30 -14.47 -22.12
N ASN A 472 28.62 -14.47 -21.96
CA ASN A 472 29.28 -14.96 -20.75
C ASN A 472 29.52 -13.86 -19.71
N PHE A 473 28.50 -13.02 -19.47
CA PHE A 473 28.57 -12.01 -18.41
C PHE A 473 28.86 -12.67 -17.07
N TYR A 474 29.73 -12.04 -16.27
CA TYR A 474 30.35 -12.68 -15.12
C TYR A 474 29.33 -13.25 -14.13
N VAL A 475 28.29 -12.48 -13.81
CA VAL A 475 27.29 -12.85 -12.80
C VAL A 475 26.41 -14.03 -13.20
N ILE A 476 25.97 -14.07 -14.46
CA ILE A 476 25.15 -15.19 -14.97
C ILE A 476 25.99 -16.42 -15.33
N LYS A 477 27.30 -16.26 -15.58
CA LYS A 477 28.22 -17.36 -15.82
C LYS A 477 28.60 -18.10 -14.53
N ASN A 478 28.89 -17.37 -13.46
CA ASN A 478 29.50 -17.93 -12.25
C ASN A 478 28.52 -18.22 -11.10
N THR A 479 27.23 -17.96 -11.31
CA THR A 479 26.14 -18.38 -10.40
C THR A 479 25.80 -19.85 -10.59
N THR A 480 25.24 -20.48 -9.55
CA THR A 480 25.00 -21.94 -9.49
C THR A 480 23.54 -22.36 -9.71
N MET A 481 22.64 -21.37 -9.81
CA MET A 481 21.22 -21.52 -10.09
C MET A 481 20.90 -20.97 -11.50
N PRO A 482 19.70 -21.25 -12.05
CA PRO A 482 19.25 -20.63 -13.30
C PRO A 482 19.38 -19.10 -13.23
N ALA A 483 20.19 -18.54 -14.14
CA ALA A 483 20.57 -17.13 -14.10
C ALA A 483 20.34 -16.43 -15.44
N ILE A 484 19.78 -15.22 -15.38
CA ILE A 484 19.54 -14.35 -16.54
C ILE A 484 20.05 -12.94 -16.28
N LEU A 485 20.40 -12.24 -17.35
CA LEU A 485 20.71 -10.80 -17.33
C LEU A 485 19.79 -10.10 -18.33
N VAL A 486 18.99 -9.15 -17.85
CA VAL A 486 17.99 -8.45 -18.64
C VAL A 486 18.51 -7.05 -18.97
N GLU A 487 18.68 -6.77 -20.27
CA GLU A 487 18.88 -5.41 -20.78
C GLU A 487 17.53 -4.80 -21.14
N LEU A 488 17.11 -3.78 -20.38
CA LEU A 488 15.77 -3.19 -20.49
C LEU A 488 15.57 -2.28 -21.72
N GLY A 489 16.67 -1.93 -22.39
CA GLY A 489 16.72 -0.98 -23.50
C GLY A 489 18.13 -0.39 -23.62
N PHE A 490 18.34 0.51 -24.57
CA PHE A 490 19.63 1.16 -24.79
C PHE A 490 19.64 2.54 -24.14
N ILE A 491 20.37 2.71 -23.03
CA ILE A 491 20.49 4.03 -22.37
C ILE A 491 21.22 5.04 -23.25
N SER A 492 22.03 4.57 -24.22
CA SER A 492 22.67 5.41 -25.23
C SER A 492 21.71 5.95 -26.30
N ASN A 493 20.49 5.41 -26.40
CA ASN A 493 19.47 5.85 -27.35
C ASN A 493 18.63 6.98 -26.72
N PRO A 494 18.59 8.20 -27.29
CA PRO A 494 17.88 9.33 -26.67
C PRO A 494 16.37 9.12 -26.46
N VAL A 495 15.74 8.25 -27.25
CA VAL A 495 14.31 7.92 -27.09
C VAL A 495 14.12 6.91 -25.96
N GLU A 496 14.90 5.83 -25.96
CA GLU A 496 14.82 4.82 -24.90
C GLU A 496 15.35 5.33 -23.57
N GLU A 497 16.33 6.23 -23.53
CA GLU A 497 16.79 6.90 -22.31
C GLU A 497 15.63 7.56 -21.57
N LYS A 498 14.77 8.29 -22.28
CA LYS A 498 13.59 8.93 -21.67
C LYS A 498 12.63 7.91 -21.08
N LEU A 499 12.44 6.77 -21.74
CA LEU A 499 11.61 5.69 -21.27
C LEU A 499 12.24 4.98 -20.07
N ILE A 500 13.52 4.62 -20.12
CA ILE A 500 14.25 3.95 -19.03
C ILE A 500 14.22 4.78 -17.74
N ASN A 501 14.23 6.11 -17.86
CA ASN A 501 14.10 7.02 -16.73
C ASN A 501 12.66 7.33 -16.30
N ASP A 502 11.66 6.91 -17.10
CA ASP A 502 10.25 7.09 -16.78
C ASP A 502 9.78 6.09 -15.70
N PRO A 503 9.17 6.53 -14.59
CA PRO A 503 8.72 5.64 -13.52
C PRO A 503 7.67 4.60 -13.96
N GLU A 504 6.81 4.91 -14.93
CA GLU A 504 5.81 3.96 -15.44
C GLU A 504 6.49 2.83 -16.22
N PHE A 505 7.45 3.17 -17.08
CA PHE A 505 8.28 2.19 -17.78
C PHE A 505 9.06 1.28 -16.81
N GLN A 506 9.63 1.84 -15.75
CA GLN A 506 10.36 1.06 -14.74
C GLN A 506 9.44 0.05 -14.03
N ARG A 507 8.22 0.45 -13.65
CA ARG A 507 7.22 -0.45 -13.06
C ARG A 507 6.77 -1.52 -14.06
N LYS A 508 6.51 -1.15 -15.31
CA LYS A 508 6.17 -2.09 -16.40
C LYS A 508 7.29 -3.09 -16.66
N SER A 509 8.54 -2.65 -16.58
CA SER A 509 9.71 -3.52 -16.73
C SER A 509 9.78 -4.56 -15.61
N ALA A 510 9.66 -4.14 -14.35
CA ALA A 510 9.60 -5.04 -13.21
C ALA A 510 8.41 -6.02 -13.32
N LEU A 511 7.23 -5.54 -13.70
CA LEU A 511 6.03 -6.36 -13.92
C LEU A 511 6.24 -7.40 -15.02
N GLY A 512 6.92 -7.03 -16.11
CA GLY A 512 7.27 -7.94 -17.21
C GLY A 512 8.20 -9.06 -16.77
N ILE A 513 9.25 -8.72 -16.00
CA ILE A 513 10.17 -9.71 -15.44
C ILE A 513 9.43 -10.64 -14.46
N TYR A 514 8.62 -10.07 -13.55
CA TYR A 514 7.81 -10.83 -12.60
C TYR A 514 6.87 -11.83 -13.30
N ARG A 515 6.10 -11.37 -14.30
CA ARG A 515 5.22 -12.25 -15.10
C ARG A 515 6.00 -13.33 -15.83
N GLY A 516 7.18 -13.02 -16.34
CA GLY A 516 8.06 -14.01 -16.94
C GLY A 516 8.50 -15.10 -15.96
N ILE A 517 8.78 -14.73 -14.71
CA ILE A 517 9.07 -15.70 -13.64
C ILE A 517 7.83 -16.56 -13.33
N LEU A 518 6.64 -15.97 -13.27
CA LEU A 518 5.38 -16.73 -13.10
C LEU A 518 5.19 -17.78 -14.20
N VAL A 519 5.31 -17.37 -15.48
CA VAL A 519 5.19 -18.26 -16.63
C VAL A 519 6.24 -19.37 -16.58
N HIS A 520 7.49 -19.04 -16.23
CA HIS A 520 8.55 -20.03 -16.05
C HIS A 520 8.22 -21.07 -14.97
N ARG A 521 7.48 -20.67 -13.93
CA ARG A 521 7.02 -21.53 -12.84
C ARG A 521 5.70 -22.24 -13.12
N GLY A 522 5.09 -22.01 -14.30
CA GLY A 522 3.90 -22.71 -14.77
C GLY A 522 2.58 -22.03 -14.39
N TYR A 523 2.59 -20.71 -14.16
CA TYR A 523 1.42 -19.92 -13.81
C TYR A 523 0.96 -18.99 -14.94
#